data_AF-A0A1C6EWZ9-F1
#
_entry.id   AF-A0A1C6EWZ9-F1
#
_cell.length_a   1.000
_cell.length_b   1.000
_cell.length_c   1.000
_cell.angle_alpha   90.00
_cell.angle_beta   90.00
_cell.angle_gamma   90.00
#
_symmetry.space_group_name_H-M   'P 1'
#
loop_
_entity.id
_entity.type
_entity.pdbx_description
1 polymer ?
#
loop_
_entity_poly.entity_id
_entity_poly.type
_entity_poly.pdbx_seq_one_letter_code
_entity_poly.pdbx_strand_id
1 'polypeptide(L)'
;MVYEKKQLIPVFCLTLLAGIGLHALYRLCPNALTALFSPVRESLWEHIKLLFWPYLAAALWICRGRPTALRAWLLSLLLMCGLLLSLGYVYHIALGGESLTFDLALHLLTLLLGFGLPLRFSGPFRGLRWQLPLAAAAGLGLLLAVFTLYPPDAPLFWDLSGVRTWISHPL
;
A
#
# COMPACT_ATOMS: atom_id res chain seq x y z
N MET A 1 10.86 -9.90 23.28
CA MET A 1 10.39 -9.31 22.00
C MET A 1 9.55 -8.09 22.34
N VAL A 2 9.72 -6.97 21.61
CA VAL A 2 9.00 -5.70 21.85
C VAL A 2 7.49 -5.81 21.58
N TYR A 3 7.05 -6.89 20.92
CA TYR A 3 5.65 -7.15 20.56
C TYR A 3 5.26 -8.57 20.96
N GLU A 4 4.07 -8.75 21.54
CA GLU A 4 3.54 -10.08 21.82
C GLU A 4 2.98 -10.72 20.55
N LYS A 5 3.39 -11.95 20.22
CA LYS A 5 2.89 -12.69 19.06
C LYS A 5 1.36 -12.81 19.04
N LYS A 6 0.73 -12.86 20.21
CA LYS A 6 -0.72 -12.90 20.40
C LYS A 6 -1.44 -11.66 19.84
N GLN A 7 -0.76 -10.51 19.75
CA GLN A 7 -1.32 -9.27 19.22
C GLN A 7 -1.02 -9.07 17.73
N LEU A 8 0.12 -9.55 17.22
CA LEU A 8 0.51 -9.33 15.82
C LEU A 8 -0.33 -10.12 14.82
N ILE A 9 -0.63 -11.38 15.12
CA ILE A 9 -1.42 -12.25 14.23
C ILE A 9 -2.83 -11.68 13.98
N PRO A 10 -3.64 -11.32 15.00
CA PRO A 10 -4.97 -10.77 14.73
C PRO A 10 -4.91 -9.43 13.99
N VAL A 11 -3.94 -8.56 14.30
CA VAL A 11 -3.78 -7.29 13.59
C VAL A 11 -3.39 -7.53 12.13
N PHE A 12 -2.51 -8.48 11.85
CA PHE A 12 -2.18 -8.89 10.49
C PHE A 12 -3.42 -9.37 9.72
N CYS A 13 -4.20 -10.29 10.30
CA CYS A 13 -5.42 -10.78 9.68
C CYS A 13 -6.44 -9.67 9.41
N LEU A 14 -6.63 -8.76 10.37
CA LEU A 14 -7.49 -7.58 10.18
C LEU A 14 -6.97 -6.65 9.08
N THR A 15 -5.65 -6.48 8.98
CA THR A 15 -5.02 -5.65 7.94
C THR A 15 -5.27 -6.23 6.55
N LEU A 16 -5.10 -7.55 6.40
CA LEU A 16 -5.37 -8.27 5.16
C LEU A 16 -6.85 -8.15 4.76
N LEU A 17 -7.77 -8.41 5.69
CA LEU A 17 -9.20 -8.30 5.43
C LEU A 17 -9.63 -6.87 5.12
N ALA A 18 -9.04 -5.87 5.79
CA ALA A 18 -9.31 -4.48 5.51
C ALA A 18 -8.80 -4.07 4.12
N GLY A 19 -7.65 -4.57 3.66
CA GLY A 19 -7.20 -4.37 2.28
C GLY A 19 -8.20 -4.90 1.26
N ILE A 20 -8.67 -6.14 1.44
CA ILE A 20 -9.69 -6.74 0.57
C ILE A 20 -11.00 -5.94 0.63
N GLY A 21 -11.45 -5.55 1.83
CA GLY A 21 -12.68 -4.78 2.02
C GLY A 21 -12.60 -3.38 1.42
N LEU A 22 -11.45 -2.70 1.52
CA LEU A 22 -11.22 -1.40 0.91
C LEU A 22 -11.32 -1.46 -0.60
N HIS A 23 -11.01 -2.59 -1.25
CA HIS A 23 -11.19 -2.72 -2.70
C HIS A 23 -12.64 -2.53 -3.14
N ALA A 24 -13.61 -3.02 -2.35
CA ALA A 24 -15.03 -2.88 -2.66
C ALA A 24 -15.66 -1.56 -2.17
N LEU A 25 -14.99 -0.83 -1.26
CA LEU A 25 -15.59 0.28 -0.52
C LEU A 25 -16.10 1.41 -1.42
N TYR A 26 -15.30 1.89 -2.37
CA TYR A 26 -15.72 2.99 -3.26
C TYR A 26 -16.90 2.59 -4.13
N ARG A 27 -16.90 1.35 -4.65
CA ARG A 27 -18.01 0.81 -5.44
C ARG A 27 -19.32 0.74 -4.66
N LEU A 28 -19.25 0.41 -3.36
CA LEU A 28 -20.42 0.30 -2.49
C LEU A 28 -20.94 1.65 -2.00
N CYS A 29 -20.06 2.63 -1.81
CA CYS A 29 -20.42 3.96 -1.30
C CYS A 29 -19.57 5.03 -1.99
N PRO A 30 -19.86 5.40 -3.24
CA PRO A 30 -19.02 6.33 -4.00
C PRO A 30 -19.20 7.76 -3.48
N ASN A 31 -18.13 8.32 -2.93
CA ASN A 31 -18.04 9.73 -2.52
C ASN A 31 -16.57 10.17 -2.42
N ALA A 32 -16.35 11.47 -2.18
CA ALA A 32 -14.99 12.02 -2.10
C ALA A 32 -14.15 11.38 -0.98
N LEU A 33 -14.75 11.01 0.15
CA LEU A 33 -14.03 10.39 1.25
C LEU A 33 -13.60 8.97 0.90
N THR A 34 -14.52 8.15 0.38
CA THR A 34 -14.20 6.77 0.00
C THR A 34 -13.21 6.71 -1.16
N ALA A 35 -13.22 7.70 -2.06
CA ALA A 35 -12.21 7.83 -3.12
C ALA A 35 -10.78 7.96 -2.56
N LEU A 36 -10.58 8.60 -1.41
CA LEU A 36 -9.24 8.75 -0.82
C LEU A 36 -8.68 7.41 -0.29
N PHE A 37 -9.56 6.53 0.19
CA PHE A 37 -9.17 5.28 0.85
C PHE A 37 -9.23 4.04 -0.04
N SER A 38 -10.09 4.07 -1.05
CA SER A 38 -10.41 2.91 -1.89
C SER A 38 -10.04 3.20 -3.35
N PRO A 39 -9.69 2.16 -4.13
CA PRO A 39 -9.47 2.28 -5.56
C PRO A 39 -10.69 2.87 -6.27
N VAL A 40 -10.49 3.94 -7.05
CA VAL A 40 -11.53 4.49 -7.94
C VAL A 40 -11.41 3.98 -9.37
N ARG A 41 -10.27 3.37 -9.71
CA ARG A 41 -9.87 2.81 -11.02
C ARG A 41 -8.98 1.59 -10.79
N GLU A 42 -8.95 0.67 -11.75
CA GLU A 42 -8.12 -0.53 -11.68
C GLU A 42 -6.68 -0.24 -12.13
N SER A 43 -6.01 0.70 -11.45
CA SER A 43 -4.62 1.08 -11.75
C SER A 43 -3.64 0.62 -10.65
N LEU A 44 -2.37 0.43 -11.00
CA LEU A 44 -1.33 0.06 -10.03
C LEU A 44 -1.23 1.06 -8.88
N TRP A 45 -1.36 2.36 -9.18
CA TRP A 45 -1.34 3.42 -8.18
C TRP A 45 -2.49 3.30 -7.17
N GLU A 46 -3.70 3.09 -7.66
CA GLU A 46 -4.90 2.95 -6.83
C GLU A 46 -4.81 1.71 -5.93
N HIS A 47 -4.21 0.61 -6.41
CA HIS A 47 -3.99 -0.61 -5.64
C HIS A 47 -3.04 -0.43 -4.44
N ILE A 48 -2.15 0.56 -4.46
CA ILE A 48 -1.29 0.86 -3.29
C ILE A 48 -2.14 1.18 -2.06
N LYS A 49 -3.32 1.81 -2.22
CA LYS A 49 -4.22 2.18 -1.12
C LYS A 49 -4.62 0.97 -0.27
N LEU A 50 -4.79 -0.19 -0.90
CA LEU A 50 -5.16 -1.44 -0.23
C LEU A 50 -4.09 -1.93 0.74
N LEU A 51 -2.82 -1.62 0.46
CA LEU A 51 -1.72 -1.87 1.37
C LEU A 51 -1.54 -0.69 2.35
N PHE A 52 -1.51 0.53 1.82
CA PHE A 52 -1.09 1.72 2.56
C PHE A 52 -1.99 2.03 3.75
N TRP A 53 -3.31 2.14 3.53
CA TRP A 53 -4.22 2.56 4.60
C TRP A 53 -4.38 1.51 5.70
N PRO A 54 -4.62 0.22 5.38
CA PRO A 54 -4.73 -0.81 6.42
C PRO A 54 -3.42 -0.97 7.19
N TYR A 55 -2.28 -0.99 6.49
CA TYR A 55 -0.98 -1.16 7.15
C TYR A 55 -0.63 0.05 8.02
N LEU A 56 -0.90 1.28 7.56
CA LEU A 56 -0.69 2.49 8.36
C LEU A 56 -1.55 2.47 9.63
N ALA A 57 -2.82 2.08 9.52
CA ALA A 57 -3.71 1.93 10.68
C ALA A 57 -3.18 0.89 11.67
N ALA A 58 -2.72 -0.27 11.17
CA ALA A 58 -2.09 -1.31 11.98
C ALA A 58 -0.81 -0.83 12.68
N ALA A 59 0.07 -0.13 11.95
CA ALA A 59 1.30 0.43 12.48
C ALA A 59 1.03 1.45 13.60
N LEU A 60 0.06 2.35 13.39
CA LEU A 60 -0.37 3.31 14.40
C LEU A 60 -0.95 2.62 15.63
N TRP A 61 -1.74 1.56 15.45
CA TRP A 61 -2.33 0.77 16.54
C TRP A 61 -1.27 0.03 17.36
N ILE A 62 -0.38 -0.72 16.70
CA ILE A 62 0.68 -1.50 17.35
C ILE A 62 1.67 -0.60 18.08
N CYS A 63 1.95 0.58 17.52
CA CYS A 63 2.92 1.52 18.09
C CYS A 63 2.31 2.58 19.02
N ARG A 64 1.03 2.46 19.43
CA ARG A 64 0.42 3.39 20.38
C ARG A 64 1.28 3.48 21.66
N GLY A 65 1.60 4.70 22.06
CA GLY A 65 2.48 4.97 23.21
C GLY A 65 3.98 4.72 22.97
N ARG A 66 4.39 4.38 21.74
CA ARG A 66 5.79 4.10 21.36
C ARG A 66 6.17 4.78 20.03
N PRO A 67 6.27 6.12 19.98
CA PRO A 67 6.45 6.87 18.73
C PRO A 67 7.77 6.59 18.00
N THR A 68 8.80 6.14 18.72
CA THR A 68 10.06 5.70 18.10
C THR A 68 9.89 4.40 17.33
N ALA A 69 9.07 3.46 17.81
CA ALA A 69 8.82 2.18 17.16
C ALA A 69 8.11 2.34 15.81
N LEU A 70 7.19 3.31 15.70
CA LEU A 70 6.43 3.61 14.48
C LEU A 70 7.32 3.84 13.26
N ARG A 71 8.54 4.36 13.45
CA ARG A 71 9.46 4.71 12.36
C ARG A 71 9.91 3.49 11.54
N ALA A 72 10.12 2.34 12.19
CA ALA A 72 10.41 1.08 11.49
C ALA A 72 9.21 0.61 10.66
N TRP A 73 8.00 0.75 11.20
CA TRP A 73 6.77 0.39 10.51
C TRP A 73 6.52 1.30 9.30
N LEU A 74 6.73 2.62 9.42
CA LEU A 74 6.59 3.54 8.29
C LEU A 74 7.65 3.32 7.21
N LEU A 75 8.89 2.97 7.59
CA LEU A 75 9.90 2.58 6.62
C LEU A 75 9.48 1.30 5.88
N SER A 76 9.00 0.29 6.62
CA SER A 76 8.50 -0.95 6.05
C SER A 76 7.32 -0.71 5.10
N LEU A 77 6.38 0.16 5.49
CA LEU A 77 5.26 0.59 4.65
C LEU A 77 5.74 1.14 3.31
N LEU A 78 6.67 2.10 3.33
CA LEU A 78 7.22 2.71 2.12
C LEU A 78 7.93 1.69 1.22
N LEU A 79 8.74 0.81 1.81
CA LEU A 79 9.43 -0.26 1.08
C LEU A 79 8.44 -1.23 0.44
N MET A 80 7.37 -1.60 1.14
CA MET A 80 6.38 -2.54 0.62
C MET A 80 5.47 -1.91 -0.43
N CYS A 81 5.12 -0.62 -0.31
CA CYS A 81 4.46 0.11 -1.39
C CYS A 81 5.35 0.17 -2.65
N GLY A 82 6.65 0.44 -2.47
CA GLY A 82 7.62 0.40 -3.57
C GLY A 82 7.76 -0.98 -4.21
N LEU A 83 7.77 -2.05 -3.40
CA LEU A 83 7.82 -3.44 -3.86
C LEU A 83 6.57 -3.82 -4.65
N LEU A 84 5.38 -3.46 -4.13
CA LEU A 84 4.10 -3.69 -4.80
C LEU A 84 4.07 -2.99 -6.16
N LEU A 85 4.46 -1.71 -6.20
CA LEU A 85 4.55 -0.96 -7.45
C LEU A 85 5.56 -1.57 -8.43
N SER A 86 6.75 -1.93 -7.96
CA SER A 86 7.82 -2.44 -8.83
C SER A 86 7.46 -3.79 -9.45
N LEU A 87 6.98 -4.74 -8.63
CA LEU A 87 6.58 -6.06 -9.12
C LEU A 87 5.28 -6.00 -9.93
N GLY A 88 4.31 -5.19 -9.52
CA GLY A 88 3.08 -4.94 -10.27
C GLY A 88 3.36 -4.31 -11.63
N TYR A 89 4.28 -3.33 -11.70
CA TYR A 89 4.70 -2.72 -12.96
C TYR A 89 5.33 -3.75 -13.90
N VAL A 90 6.29 -4.52 -13.41
CA VAL A 90 6.93 -5.57 -14.23
C VAL A 90 5.89 -6.56 -14.73
N TYR A 91 5.00 -7.04 -13.87
CA TYR A 91 4.03 -8.07 -14.25
C TYR A 91 2.92 -7.55 -15.18
N HIS A 92 2.24 -6.45 -14.83
CA HIS A 92 1.09 -5.97 -15.60
C HIS A 92 1.49 -5.10 -16.80
N ILE A 93 2.49 -4.23 -16.65
CA ILE A 93 2.87 -3.29 -17.71
C ILE A 93 3.89 -3.92 -18.65
N ALA A 94 4.99 -4.47 -18.11
CA ALA A 94 6.07 -4.98 -18.96
C ALA A 94 5.77 -6.38 -19.54
N LEU A 95 5.05 -7.23 -18.80
CA LEU A 95 4.73 -8.60 -19.21
C LEU A 95 3.27 -8.79 -19.64
N GLY A 96 2.38 -7.81 -19.43
CA GLY A 96 0.96 -7.89 -19.83
C GLY A 96 0.15 -8.93 -19.04
N GLY A 97 0.55 -9.25 -17.80
CA GLY A 97 -0.16 -10.19 -16.94
C GLY A 97 -1.48 -9.64 -16.41
N GLU A 98 -2.46 -10.52 -16.20
CA GLU A 98 -3.82 -10.16 -15.73
C GLU A 98 -4.32 -11.10 -14.60
N SER A 99 -3.42 -11.84 -13.94
CA SER A 99 -3.81 -12.86 -12.97
C SER A 99 -4.15 -12.27 -11.60
N LEU A 100 -5.41 -12.37 -11.19
CA LEU A 100 -5.86 -12.09 -9.81
C LEU A 100 -5.05 -12.85 -8.76
N THR A 101 -4.62 -14.08 -9.06
CA THR A 101 -3.80 -14.89 -8.15
C THR A 101 -2.46 -14.23 -7.87
N PHE A 102 -1.84 -13.59 -8.88
CA PHE A 102 -0.61 -12.84 -8.71
C PHE A 102 -0.82 -11.64 -7.77
N ASP A 103 -1.90 -10.88 -7.97
CA ASP A 103 -2.22 -9.72 -7.14
C ASP A 103 -2.43 -10.08 -5.68
N LEU A 104 -3.20 -11.14 -5.42
CA LEU A 104 -3.44 -11.63 -4.07
C LEU A 104 -2.16 -12.14 -3.42
N ALA A 105 -1.32 -12.87 -4.17
CA ALA A 105 -0.04 -13.37 -3.69
C ALA A 105 0.93 -12.22 -3.38
N LEU A 106 0.99 -11.21 -4.23
CA LEU A 106 1.83 -10.02 -4.05
C LEU A 106 1.35 -9.19 -2.84
N HIS A 107 0.04 -9.02 -2.67
CA HIS A 107 -0.54 -8.35 -1.51
C HIS A 107 -0.23 -9.11 -0.21
N LEU A 108 -0.39 -10.43 -0.20
CA LEU A 108 -0.03 -11.26 0.95
C LEU A 108 1.47 -11.18 1.27
N LEU A 109 2.33 -11.27 0.25
CA LEU A 109 3.78 -11.19 0.39
C LEU A 109 4.22 -9.86 0.99
N THR A 110 3.70 -8.75 0.46
CA THR A 110 4.00 -7.40 0.95
C THR A 110 3.53 -7.19 2.38
N LEU A 111 2.40 -7.76 2.79
CA LEU A 111 1.97 -7.73 4.20
C LEU A 111 2.87 -8.59 5.10
N LEU A 112 3.26 -9.79 4.67
CA LEU A 112 4.13 -10.69 5.45
C LEU A 112 5.50 -10.04 5.70
N LEU A 113 6.12 -9.51 4.65
CA LEU A 113 7.37 -8.76 4.73
C LEU A 113 7.18 -7.46 5.53
N GLY A 114 6.06 -6.76 5.29
CA GLY A 114 5.69 -5.53 5.96
C GLY A 114 5.65 -5.67 7.48
N PHE A 115 4.99 -6.72 7.99
CA PHE A 115 4.93 -7.01 9.43
C PHE A 115 6.23 -7.64 9.95
N GLY A 116 7.01 -8.32 9.09
CA GLY A 116 8.26 -8.98 9.47
C GLY A 116 9.44 -8.02 9.65
N LEU A 117 9.61 -7.03 8.75
CA LEU A 117 10.78 -6.14 8.73
C LEU A 117 10.95 -5.32 10.02
N PRO A 118 9.91 -4.68 10.60
CA PRO A 118 10.04 -3.91 11.84
C PRO A 118 10.48 -4.77 13.04
N LEU A 119 10.24 -6.08 13.00
CA LEU A 119 10.65 -7.01 14.05
C LEU A 119 12.15 -7.33 14.00
N ARG A 120 12.81 -7.10 12.86
CA ARG A 120 14.24 -7.38 12.65
C ARG A 120 15.12 -6.19 13.01
N PHE A 121 14.61 -4.97 12.88
CA PHE A 121 15.33 -3.74 13.19
C PHE A 121 14.46 -2.93 14.15
N SER A 122 14.63 -3.16 15.45
CA SER A 122 14.01 -2.36 16.53
C SER A 122 15.11 -1.62 17.28
N GLY A 123 15.84 -0.77 16.57
CA GLY A 123 16.93 0.04 17.14
C GLY A 123 16.44 1.38 17.68
N PRO A 124 17.29 2.14 18.40
CA PRO A 124 16.97 3.50 18.81
C PRO A 124 16.92 4.40 17.56
N PHE A 125 15.73 4.57 17.00
CA PHE A 125 15.47 5.45 15.87
C PHE A 125 15.51 6.91 16.32
N ARG A 126 16.71 7.45 16.58
CA ARG A 126 16.95 8.82 17.06
C ARG A 126 17.70 9.66 16.02
N GLY A 127 17.34 10.94 15.92
CA GLY A 127 17.94 11.89 14.97
C GLY A 127 17.07 12.20 13.75
N LEU A 128 17.49 13.22 12.99
CA LEU A 128 16.74 13.81 11.86
C LEU A 128 16.43 12.79 10.75
N ARG A 129 17.38 11.91 10.43
CA ARG A 129 17.21 10.83 9.42
C ARG A 129 16.02 9.92 9.68
N TRP A 130 15.58 9.82 10.93
CA TRP A 130 14.46 8.97 11.32
C TRP A 130 13.11 9.72 11.34
N GLN A 131 13.11 11.02 11.01
CA GLN A 131 11.90 11.73 10.61
C GLN A 131 11.58 11.50 9.12
N LEU A 132 12.55 11.06 8.31
CA LEU A 132 12.35 10.81 6.87
C LEU A 132 11.23 9.81 6.58
N PRO A 133 11.12 8.65 7.26
CA PRO A 133 10.01 7.72 6.99
C PRO A 133 8.64 8.32 7.31
N LEU A 134 8.56 9.18 8.34
CA LEU A 134 7.32 9.87 8.68
C LEU A 134 6.94 10.89 7.61
N ALA A 135 7.88 11.75 7.23
CA ALA A 135 7.67 12.75 6.19
C ALA A 135 7.34 12.09 4.83
N ALA A 136 8.05 11.02 4.47
CA ALA A 136 7.82 10.28 3.25
C ALA A 136 6.47 9.54 3.25
N ALA A 137 6.06 8.93 4.37
CA ALA A 137 4.74 8.30 4.47
C ALA A 137 3.60 9.34 4.39
N ALA A 138 3.77 10.49 5.04
CA ALA A 138 2.82 11.59 4.93
C ALA A 138 2.76 12.14 3.49
N GLY A 139 3.92 12.32 2.86
CA GLY A 139 4.04 12.72 1.46
C GLY A 139 3.37 11.73 0.51
N LEU A 140 3.60 10.43 0.69
CA LEU A 140 2.93 9.38 -0.08
C LEU A 140 1.41 9.41 0.13
N GLY A 141 0.94 9.56 1.37
CA GLY A 141 -0.50 9.72 1.66
C GLY A 141 -1.12 10.93 0.95
N LEU A 142 -0.40 12.05 0.92
CA LEU A 142 -0.83 13.24 0.17
C LEU A 142 -0.83 12.99 -1.35
N LEU A 143 0.21 12.35 -1.88
CA LEU A 143 0.28 11.99 -3.30
C LEU A 143 -0.83 11.01 -3.69
N LEU A 144 -1.18 10.05 -2.83
CA LEU A 144 -2.31 9.15 -3.04
C LEU A 144 -3.59 9.97 -3.22
N ALA A 145 -3.85 10.95 -2.35
CA ALA A 145 -5.02 11.84 -2.48
C ALA A 145 -4.97 12.69 -3.76
N VAL A 146 -3.85 13.37 -4.01
CA VAL A 146 -3.70 14.29 -5.15
C VAL A 146 -3.81 13.54 -6.48
N PHE A 147 -3.11 12.42 -6.66
CA PHE A 147 -3.11 11.68 -7.92
C PHE A 147 -4.35 10.81 -8.14
N THR A 148 -5.13 10.52 -7.10
CA THR A 148 -6.48 9.97 -7.29
C THR A 148 -7.40 11.00 -7.93
N LEU A 149 -7.31 12.27 -7.51
CA LEU A 149 -8.12 13.37 -8.04
C LEU A 149 -7.60 13.87 -9.39
N TYR A 150 -6.29 13.93 -9.55
CA TYR A 150 -5.58 14.44 -10.72
C TYR A 150 -4.52 13.43 -11.17
N PRO A 151 -4.94 12.30 -11.77
CA PRO A 151 -4.00 11.27 -12.22
C PRO A 151 -3.10 11.82 -13.34
N PRO A 152 -1.77 11.70 -13.21
CA PRO A 152 -0.87 11.91 -14.33
C PRO A 152 -1.15 10.92 -15.47
N ASP A 153 -0.87 11.33 -16.70
CA ASP A 153 -0.85 10.40 -17.83
C ASP A 153 0.48 9.61 -17.81
N ALA A 154 0.48 8.52 -17.05
CA ALA A 154 1.61 7.61 -16.94
C ALA A 154 1.14 6.17 -16.63
N PRO A 155 1.96 5.14 -16.92
CA PRO A 155 1.53 3.75 -16.83
C PRO A 155 1.02 3.29 -15.47
N LEU A 156 1.48 3.92 -14.39
CA LEU A 156 1.03 3.62 -13.02
C LEU A 156 -0.44 3.99 -12.77
N PHE A 157 -1.00 4.91 -13.56
CA PHE A 157 -2.34 5.46 -13.37
C PHE A 157 -3.35 4.99 -14.41
N TRP A 158 -2.90 4.23 -15.42
CA TRP A 158 -3.77 3.65 -16.44
C TRP A 158 -4.75 2.66 -15.81
N ASP A 159 -5.98 2.71 -16.29
CA ASP A 159 -7.03 1.77 -15.91
C ASP A 159 -6.79 0.44 -16.64
N LEU A 160 -6.44 -0.60 -15.89
CA LEU A 160 -6.08 -1.90 -16.42
C LEU A 160 -7.29 -2.84 -16.58
N SER A 161 -8.50 -2.39 -16.22
CA SER A 161 -9.73 -3.19 -16.40
C SER A 161 -10.05 -3.49 -17.87
N GLY A 162 -9.43 -2.77 -18.82
CA GLY A 162 -9.74 -2.82 -20.25
C GLY A 162 -8.53 -2.87 -21.20
N VAL A 163 -7.37 -3.40 -20.77
CA VAL A 163 -6.09 -3.42 -21.55
C VAL A 163 -6.19 -4.06 -22.96
N ARG A 164 -7.33 -4.66 -23.33
CA ARG A 164 -7.62 -5.10 -24.70
C ARG A 164 -8.35 -4.09 -25.61
N THR A 165 -8.67 -2.87 -25.17
CA THR A 165 -9.37 -1.91 -26.05
C THR A 165 -8.45 -0.94 -26.81
N TRP A 166 -7.15 -0.87 -26.50
CA TRP A 166 -6.24 0.15 -27.06
C TRP A 166 -4.86 -0.35 -27.52
N ILE A 167 -4.73 -1.59 -28.04
CA ILE A 167 -3.56 -1.96 -28.88
C ILE A 167 -3.64 -1.24 -30.26
N SER A 168 -3.98 0.03 -30.25
CA SER A 168 -4.00 0.94 -31.39
C SER A 168 -3.58 2.33 -30.95
N HIS A 169 -2.47 2.42 -30.22
CA HIS A 169 -1.62 3.60 -30.33
C HIS A 169 -0.49 3.25 -31.29
N PRO A 170 -0.50 3.76 -32.54
CA PRO A 170 0.65 3.63 -33.42
C PRO A 170 1.80 4.45 -32.82
N LEU A 171 3.00 3.85 -32.82
CA LEU A 171 4.26 4.58 -32.71
C LEU A 171 4.40 5.57 -33.86
#